data_AF-A0A1G0ESP4-F1
#
_entry.id   AF-A0A1G0ESP4-F1
#
_cell.length_a   1.000
_cell.length_b   1.000
_cell.length_c   1.000
_cell.angle_alpha   90.00
_cell.angle_beta   90.00
_cell.angle_gamma   90.00
#
_symmetry.space_group_name_H-M   'P 1'
#
loop_
_entity.id
_entity.type
_entity.pdbx_description
1 polymer ?
#
loop_
_entity_poly.entity_id
_entity_poly.type
_entity_poly.pdbx_seq_one_letter_code
_entity_poly.pdbx_strand_id
1 'polypeptide(L)' 'MHYRNGREAKNGDKIVKLEGGKVVAFGVLHSAISGNDFCNGNIAVIQAPNDYACMCDCLHIDDVAEVLAAQGLDKRPEGK' A
#
# COMPACT_ATOMS: atom_id res chain seq x y z
N MET A 1 14.23 5.58 1.86
CA MET A 1 12.94 4.82 1.85
C MET A 1 11.73 5.75 1.81
N HIS A 2 11.08 5.83 0.64
CA HIS A 2 9.84 6.60 0.45
C HIS A 2 8.77 5.70 -0.19
N TYR A 3 7.50 5.93 0.14
CA TYR A 3 6.36 5.32 -0.54
C TYR A 3 6.25 5.81 -1.99
N ARG A 4 5.38 5.16 -2.77
CA ARG A 4 5.17 5.48 -4.20
C ARG A 4 4.74 6.94 -4.43
N ASN A 5 4.07 7.55 -3.46
CA ASN A 5 3.67 8.96 -3.47
C ASN A 5 4.74 9.92 -2.92
N GLY A 6 5.98 9.46 -2.71
CA GLY A 6 7.08 10.29 -2.22
C GLY A 6 7.08 10.56 -0.72
N ARG A 7 6.09 10.08 0.05
CA ARG A 7 6.09 10.22 1.51
C ARG A 7 7.18 9.34 2.14
N GLU A 8 7.88 9.87 3.13
CA GLU A 8 8.86 9.11 3.92
C GLU A 8 8.21 7.90 4.61
N ALA A 9 8.83 6.73 4.53
CA ALA A 9 8.34 5.50 5.15
C ALA A 9 8.96 5.27 6.53
N LYS A 10 8.14 4.87 7.52
CA LYS A 10 8.58 4.61 8.90
C LYS A 10 8.10 3.24 9.38
N ASN A 11 8.96 2.53 10.12
CA ASN A 11 8.53 1.33 10.83
C ASN A 11 7.39 1.68 11.80
N GLY A 12 6.33 0.90 11.80
CA GLY A 12 5.08 1.19 12.51
C GLY A 12 3.97 1.78 11.64
N ASP A 13 4.26 2.22 10.41
CA ASP A 13 3.23 2.74 9.50
C ASP A 13 2.26 1.63 9.06
N LYS A 14 0.95 1.94 9.05
CA LYS A 14 -0.05 1.09 8.40
C LYS A 14 0.00 1.35 6.89
N ILE A 15 0.26 0.30 6.11
CA ILE A 15 0.52 0.39 4.68
C ILE A 15 -0.28 -0.63 3.90
N VAL A 16 -0.50 -0.32 2.62
CA VAL A 16 -1.00 -1.25 1.60
C VAL A 16 0.11 -1.57 0.61
N LYS A 17 0.18 -2.83 0.17
CA LYS A 17 0.97 -3.24 -1.00
C LYS A 17 0.07 -3.22 -2.22
N LEU A 18 0.55 -2.58 -3.29
CA LEU A 18 -0.16 -2.50 -4.57
C LEU A 18 0.50 -3.37 -5.65
N GLU A 19 -0.32 -4.02 -6.46
CA GLU A 19 0.08 -4.71 -7.69
C GLU A 19 -0.88 -4.32 -8.81
N GLY A 20 -0.37 -3.62 -9.85
CA GLY A 20 -1.21 -3.05 -10.90
C GLY A 20 -2.35 -2.16 -10.39
N GLY A 21 -2.07 -1.33 -9.37
CA GLY A 21 -3.08 -0.49 -8.72
C GLY A 21 -4.02 -1.22 -7.74
N LYS A 22 -3.97 -2.56 -7.63
CA LYS A 22 -4.84 -3.32 -6.72
C LYS A 22 -4.17 -3.59 -5.38
N VAL A 23 -4.93 -3.49 -4.28
CA VAL A 23 -4.44 -3.82 -2.93
C VAL A 23 -4.29 -5.33 -2.80
N VAL A 24 -3.07 -5.80 -2.55
CA VAL A 24 -2.74 -7.24 -2.39
C VAL A 24 -2.25 -7.60 -0.98
N ALA A 25 -1.95 -6.60 -0.14
CA ALA A 25 -1.70 -6.79 1.28
C ALA A 25 -1.99 -5.49 2.05
N PHE A 26 -2.42 -5.63 3.30
CA PHE A 26 -2.59 -4.54 4.25
C PHE A 26 -1.97 -4.93 5.59
N GLY A 27 -1.22 -4.04 6.23
CA GLY A 27 -0.59 -4.34 7.50
C GLY A 27 0.34 -3.25 7.99
N VAL A 28 1.20 -3.60 8.94
CA VAL A 28 2.18 -2.68 9.54
C VAL A 28 3.57 -2.90 8.94
N LEU A 29 4.21 -1.84 8.48
CA LEU A 29 5.61 -1.87 8.04
C LEU A 29 6.53 -2.14 9.24
N HIS A 30 7.43 -3.11 9.12
CA HIS A 30 8.48 -3.32 10.12
C HIS A 30 9.81 -3.74 9.47
N SER A 31 10.87 -3.63 10.26
CA SER A 31 12.24 -4.04 9.86
C SER A 31 12.78 -3.34 8.60
N ALA A 32 12.22 -2.19 8.22
CA ALA A 32 12.82 -1.31 7.22
C ALA A 32 14.08 -0.64 7.79
N ILE A 33 15.13 -0.54 6.98
CA ILE A 33 16.41 0.08 7.34
C ILE A 33 16.44 1.49 6.73
N SER A 34 16.77 2.50 7.54
CA SER A 34 16.88 3.89 7.07
C SER A 34 18.02 4.05 6.06
N GLY A 35 17.88 4.98 5.11
CA GLY A 35 18.90 5.28 4.09
C GLY A 35 19.06 4.24 2.98
N ASN A 36 18.38 3.08 3.07
CA ASN A 36 18.19 2.20 1.93
C ASN A 36 16.97 2.70 1.14
N ASP A 37 17.00 2.62 -0.18
CA ASP A 37 15.93 3.08 -1.08
C ASP A 37 15.25 1.95 -1.85
N PHE A 38 15.69 0.69 -1.66
CA PHE A 38 15.18 -0.45 -2.42
C PHE A 38 14.75 -1.62 -1.53
N CYS A 39 13.57 -2.19 -1.85
CA CYS A 39 13.01 -3.46 -1.36
C CYS A 39 13.47 -3.87 0.05
N ASN A 40 13.10 -3.10 1.08
CA ASN A 40 13.43 -3.45 2.45
C ASN A 40 12.20 -3.49 3.36
N GLY A 41 12.35 -4.20 4.48
CA GLY A 41 11.28 -4.40 5.45
C GLY A 41 10.28 -5.48 5.05
N ASN A 42 9.32 -5.70 5.94
CA ASN A 42 8.24 -6.67 5.79
C ASN A 42 6.92 -6.03 6.23
N ILE A 43 5.81 -6.65 5.81
CA ILE A 43 4.45 -6.25 6.22
C ILE A 43 3.94 -7.28 7.22
N ALA A 44 3.74 -6.85 8.47
CA ALA A 44 2.98 -7.63 9.44
C ALA A 44 1.49 -7.48 9.08
N VAL A 45 0.93 -8.49 8.41
CA VAL A 45 -0.43 -8.45 7.86
C VAL A 45 -1.45 -8.26 9.00
N ILE A 46 -2.35 -7.30 8.83
CA ILE A 46 -3.53 -7.13 9.68
C ILE A 46 -4.70 -7.75 8.93
N GLN A 47 -5.11 -8.96 9.32
CA GLN A 47 -6.38 -9.54 8.90
C GLN A 47 -7.43 -9.24 9.96
N ALA A 48 -8.47 -8.50 9.58
CA ALA A 48 -9.69 -8.48 10.37
C ALA A 48 -10.41 -9.82 10.19
N PRO A 49 -10.84 -10.51 11.26
CA PRO A 49 -11.79 -11.62 11.13
C PRO A 49 -13.09 -11.07 10.51
N ASN A 50 -13.73 -11.86 9.62
CA ASN A 50 -14.95 -11.55 8.86
C ASN A 50 -15.60 -10.20 9.21
N ASP A 51 -15.28 -9.17 8.45
CA ASP A 51 -15.80 -7.81 8.67
C ASP A 51 -17.18 -7.66 8.04
N TYR A 52 -17.99 -6.74 8.59
CA TYR A 52 -19.32 -6.45 8.06
C TYR A 52 -19.23 -5.47 6.89
N ALA A 53 -19.66 -5.88 5.71
CA ALA A 53 -19.61 -5.06 4.52
C ALA A 53 -20.88 -4.18 4.39
N CYS A 54 -20.84 -2.98 4.95
CA CYS A 54 -21.81 -1.94 4.62
C CYS A 54 -21.50 -1.40 3.21
N MET A 55 -22.41 -1.61 2.25
CA MET A 55 -22.15 -1.24 0.84
C MET A 55 -21.93 0.26 0.64
N CYS A 56 -22.43 1.12 1.52
CA CYS A 56 -22.17 2.56 1.48
C CYS A 56 -20.73 2.94 1.83
N ASP A 57 -20.02 2.06 2.55
CA ASP A 57 -18.63 2.28 3.00
C ASP A 57 -17.61 1.46 2.18
N CYS A 58 -18.09 0.68 1.20
CA CYS A 58 -17.26 -0.19 0.38
C CYS A 58 -17.12 0.37 -1.04
N LEU A 59 -15.92 0.25 -1.60
CA LEU A 59 -15.67 0.48 -3.03
C LEU A 59 -15.27 -0.84 -3.69
N HIS A 60 -15.64 -1.02 -4.96
CA HIS A 60 -15.12 -2.14 -5.75
C HIS A 60 -13.62 -1.95 -5.96
N ILE A 61 -12.86 -3.05 -5.97
CA ILE A 61 -11.38 -2.96 -6.05
C ILE A 61 -10.89 -2.36 -7.37
N ASP A 62 -11.64 -2.55 -8.45
CA ASP A 62 -11.31 -1.97 -9.76
C ASP A 62 -11.51 -0.45 -9.76
N ASP A 63 -12.56 0.06 -9.10
CA ASP A 63 -12.79 1.51 -8.98
C ASP A 63 -11.65 2.18 -8.18
N VAL A 64 -11.17 1.52 -7.11
CA VAL A 64 -9.99 1.99 -6.36
C VAL A 64 -8.74 1.99 -7.25
N ALA A 65 -8.55 0.97 -8.08
CA ALA A 65 -7.44 0.90 -9.01
C ALA A 65 -7.48 2.02 -10.06
N GLU A 66 -8.67 2.36 -10.57
CA GLU A 66 -8.88 3.49 -11.49
C GLU A 66 -8.57 4.84 -10.83
N VAL A 67 -9.00 5.05 -9.59
CA VAL A 67 -8.67 6.27 -8.82
C VAL A 67 -7.16 6.40 -8.63
N LEU A 68 -6.46 5.30 -8.32
CA LEU A 68 -5.01 5.29 -8.19
C LEU A 68 -4.31 5.56 -9.52
N ALA A 69 -4.81 4.99 -10.61
CA ALA A 69 -4.28 5.23 -11.96
C ALA A 69 -4.46 6.69 -12.41
N ALA A 70 -5.59 7.32 -12.08
CA ALA A 70 -5.83 8.74 -12.34
C ALA A 70 -4.81 9.66 -11.63
N GLN A 71 -4.19 9.18 -10.56
CA GLN A 71 -3.12 9.88 -9.83
C GLN A 71 -1.70 9.38 -10.19
N GLY A 72 -1.57 8.46 -11.15
CA GLY A 72 -0.29 7.85 -11.55
C GLY A 72 0.35 6.95 -10.49
N LEU A 73 -0.43 6.44 -9.53
CA LEU A 73 0.05 5.58 -8.43
C LEU A 73 -0.08 4.07 -8.71
N ASP A 74 -0.71 3.72 -9.83
CA ASP A 74 -0.90 2.34 -10.31
C ASP A 74 0.43 1.67 -10.69
N LYS A 75 1.39 2.46 -11.18
CA LYS A 75 2.69 2.00 -11.66
C LYS A 75 3.78 2.12 -10.60
N ARG A 76 4.86 1.36 -10.82
CA ARG A 76 6.10 1.52 -10.04
C ARG A 76 6.78 2.82 -10.49
N PRO A 77 7.20 3.71 -9.58
CA PRO A 77 7.97 4.90 -9.95
C PRO A 77 9.25 4.54 -10.71
N GLU A 78 9.57 5.32 -11.74
CA GLU A 78 10.81 5.11 -12.52
C GLU A 78 12.05 5.28 -11.64
N GLY A 79 13.06 4.42 -11.86
CA GLY A 79 14.33 4.49 -11.13
C GLY A 79 14.30 4.01 -9.67
N LYS A 80 13.23 3.33 -9.24
CA LYS A 80 13.08 2.74 -7.89
C LYS A 80 12.67 1.28 -7.91
#